data_AF-A0A4V2YPS4-F1
#
_entry.id   AF-A0A4V2YPS4-F1
#
_cell.length_a   1.000
_cell.length_b   1.000
_cell.length_c   1.000
_cell.angle_alpha   90.00
_cell.angle_beta   90.00
_cell.angle_gamma   90.00
#
_symmetry.space_group_name_H-M   'P 1'
#
loop_
_entity.id
_entity.type
_entity.pdbx_description
1 polymer ?
#
loop_
_entity_poly.entity_id
_entity_poly.type
_entity_poly.pdbx_seq_one_letter_code
_entity_poly.pdbx_strand_id
1 'polypeptide(L)' 'MNEFEPGADLVSRLPLPGHVVVLADGQWRRGWLIGREHEETGWTGLVQYEDDEGTERTERLPADQISLAEPAGPTEQAS' A
#
# COMPACT_ATOMS: atom_id res chain seq x y z
N MET A 1 11.09 2.85 -21.95
CA MET A 1 11.06 1.73 -20.99
C MET A 1 11.41 2.32 -19.64
N ASN A 2 10.41 2.80 -18.91
CA ASN A 2 10.59 3.25 -17.54
C ASN A 2 9.22 3.18 -16.84
N GLU A 3 8.74 1.95 -16.67
CA GLU A 3 7.65 1.64 -15.75
C GLU A 3 8.19 1.91 -14.34
N PHE A 4 8.07 3.16 -13.89
CA PHE A 4 8.13 3.44 -12.46
C PHE A 4 6.92 2.73 -11.87
N GLU A 5 7.13 1.62 -11.18
CA GLU A 5 6.11 1.04 -10.30
C GLU A 5 6.19 1.82 -8.98
N PRO A 6 5.35 2.85 -8.77
CA PRO A 6 5.48 3.75 -7.62
C PRO A 6 5.38 3.02 -6.28
N GLY A 7 4.68 1.88 -6.24
CA GLY A 7 4.58 1.03 -5.05
C GLY A 7 5.90 0.32 -4.68
N ALA A 8 6.65 -0.18 -5.66
CA ALA A 8 7.83 -1.02 -5.42
C ALA A 8 8.98 -0.26 -4.74
N ASP A 9 9.24 1.00 -5.16
CA ASP A 9 10.27 1.85 -4.55
C ASP A 9 9.92 2.21 -3.10
N LEU A 10 8.64 2.46 -2.84
CA LEU A 10 8.10 2.82 -1.53
C LEU A 10 8.35 1.71 -0.52
N VAL A 11 7.85 0.49 -0.80
CA VAL A 11 7.95 -0.65 0.14
C VAL A 11 9.41 -0.97 0.45
N SER A 12 10.29 -0.90 -0.57
CA SER A 12 11.72 -1.16 -0.42
C SER A 12 12.45 -0.21 0.54
N ARG A 13 11.97 1.04 0.68
CA ARG A 13 12.73 2.12 1.35
C ARG A 13 12.10 2.65 2.63
N LEU A 14 10.80 2.47 2.83
CA LEU A 14 10.10 3.04 3.99
C LEU A 14 10.69 2.52 5.32
N PRO A 15 10.91 3.36 6.34
CA PRO A 15 11.27 2.86 7.67
C PRO A 15 10.15 1.99 8.25
N LEU A 16 10.53 1.01 9.08
CA LEU A 16 9.60 0.11 9.74
C LEU A 16 9.56 0.38 11.27
N PRO A 17 8.36 0.47 11.88
CA PRO A 17 7.05 0.55 11.22
C PRO A 17 6.86 1.90 10.50
N GLY A 18 6.14 1.89 9.38
CA GLY A 18 5.87 3.08 8.56
C GLY A 18 4.39 3.23 8.23
N HIS A 19 3.86 4.45 8.26
CA HIS A 19 2.47 4.70 7.88
C HIS A 19 2.28 4.55 6.38
N VAL A 20 1.21 3.85 6.00
CA VAL A 20 0.82 3.62 4.61
C VAL A 20 -0.70 3.68 4.47
N VAL A 21 -1.15 3.70 3.23
CA VAL A 21 -2.51 3.43 2.81
C VAL A 21 -2.48 2.16 1.97
N VAL A 22 -3.38 1.22 2.25
CA VAL A 22 -3.44 -0.10 1.60
C VAL A 22 -4.75 -0.26 0.86
N LEU A 23 -4.74 -0.89 -0.31
CA LEU A 23 -5.94 -1.28 -1.03
C LEU A 23 -6.39 -2.66 -0.52
N ALA A 24 -7.49 -2.71 0.22
CA ALA A 24 -8.08 -3.93 0.75
C ALA A 24 -9.60 -3.92 0.56
N ASP A 25 -10.19 -5.04 0.13
CA ASP A 25 -11.60 -5.13 -0.29
C ASP A 25 -12.04 -4.03 -1.28
N GLY A 26 -11.13 -3.60 -2.17
CA GLY A 26 -11.40 -2.52 -3.13
C GLY A 26 -11.51 -1.12 -2.51
N GLN A 27 -11.14 -0.96 -1.23
CA GLN A 27 -11.10 0.32 -0.54
C GLN A 27 -9.68 0.65 -0.09
N TRP A 28 -9.32 1.92 -0.15
CA TRP A 28 -8.08 2.41 0.44
C TRP A 28 -8.27 2.61 1.94
N ARG A 29 -7.38 2.03 2.73
CA ARG A 29 -7.46 2.02 4.20
C ARG A 29 -6.13 2.45 4.78
N ARG A 30 -6.15 3.20 5.87
CA ARG A 30 -4.92 3.58 6.58
C ARG A 30 -4.38 2.37 7.34
N GLY A 31 -3.08 2.20 7.30
CA GLY A 31 -2.42 1.09 7.98
C GLY A 31 -0.94 1.36 8.22
N TRP A 32 -0.27 0.31 8.63
CA TRP A 32 1.15 0.29 8.95
C TRP A 32 1.84 -0.77 8.11
N LEU A 33 2.92 -0.38 7.44
CA LEU A 33 3.90 -1.32 6.93
C LEU A 33 4.80 -1.72 8.09
N ILE A 34 4.74 -2.99 8.48
CA ILE A 34 5.45 -3.54 9.63
C ILE A 34 6.54 -4.54 9.23
N GLY A 35 6.55 -4.98 7.97
CA GLY A 35 7.57 -5.86 7.40
C GLY A 35 7.61 -5.74 5.89
N ARG A 36 8.67 -6.26 5.27
CA ARG A 36 8.82 -6.31 3.80
C ARG A 36 9.71 -7.46 3.38
N GLU A 37 9.38 -8.03 2.23
CA GLU A 37 10.08 -9.14 1.60
C GLU A 37 10.21 -8.86 0.10
N HIS A 38 11.32 -9.29 -0.51
CA HIS A 38 11.55 -9.17 -1.95
C HIS A 38 11.62 -10.57 -2.56
N GLU A 39 10.67 -10.87 -3.43
CA GLU A 39 10.56 -12.15 -4.14
C GLU A 39 10.76 -11.95 -5.64
N GLU A 40 10.78 -13.04 -6.42
CA GLU A 40 10.93 -12.99 -7.88
C GLU A 40 9.85 -12.14 -8.58
N THR A 41 8.67 -12.02 -7.95
CA THR A 41 7.52 -11.24 -8.43
C THR A 41 7.52 -9.78 -7.98
N GLY A 42 8.50 -9.36 -7.16
CA GLY A 42 8.64 -7.99 -6.68
C GLY A 42 8.59 -7.86 -5.16
N TRP A 43 8.34 -6.64 -4.69
CA TRP A 43 8.24 -6.33 -3.26
C TRP A 43 6.85 -6.63 -2.71
N THR A 44 6.83 -7.28 -1.56
CA THR A 44 5.62 -7.55 -0.77
C THR A 44 5.77 -6.90 0.60
N GLY A 45 4.75 -6.16 1.04
CA GLY A 45 4.68 -5.57 2.37
C GLY A 45 3.84 -6.40 3.31
N LEU A 46 4.32 -6.61 4.54
CA LEU A 46 3.48 -7.08 5.65
C LEU A 46 2.84 -5.85 6.27
N VAL A 47 1.51 -5.76 6.19
CA VAL A 47 0.74 -4.60 6.62
C VAL A 47 -0.23 -4.95 7.75
N GLN A 48 -0.52 -3.96 8.60
CA GLN A 48 -1.56 -4.02 9.61
C GLN A 48 -2.54 -2.86 9.43
N TYR A 49 -3.83 -3.13 9.37
CA TYR A 49 -4.88 -2.12 9.16
C TYR A 49 -6.20 -2.57 9.78
N GLU A 50 -7.18 -1.67 9.87
CA GLU A 50 -8.54 -1.96 10.35
C GLU A 50 -9.49 -2.14 9.15
N ASP A 51 -10.27 -3.22 9.13
CA ASP A 51 -11.31 -3.43 8.11
C ASP A 51 -12.61 -2.67 8.43
N ASP A 52 -13.62 -2.76 7.56
CA ASP A 52 -14.89 -2.04 7.71
C ASP A 52 -15.67 -2.44 8.98
N GLU A 53 -15.40 -3.64 9.52
CA GLU A 53 -16.00 -4.14 10.76
C GLU A 53 -15.25 -3.66 12.01
N GLY A 54 -14.17 -2.88 11.85
CA GLY A 54 -13.31 -2.48 12.96
C GLY A 54 -12.35 -3.58 13.41
N THR A 55 -12.16 -4.63 12.61
CA THR A 55 -11.27 -5.74 12.94
C THR A 55 -9.86 -5.45 12.44
N GLU A 56 -8.88 -5.60 13.34
CA GLU A 56 -7.47 -5.53 12.95
C GLU A 56 -7.09 -6.72 12.06
N ARG A 57 -6.57 -6.42 10.87
CA ARG A 57 -6.03 -7.38 9.91
C ARG A 57 -4.52 -7.24 9.85
N THR A 58 -3.84 -8.37 9.70
CA THR A 58 -2.41 -8.42 9.36
C THR A 58 -2.24 -9.32 8.15
N GLU A 59 -1.74 -8.79 7.05
CA GLU A 59 -1.65 -9.51 5.78
C GLU A 59 -0.48 -9.06 4.91
N ARG A 60 -0.21 -9.86 3.88
CA ARG A 60 0.80 -9.56 2.87
C ARG A 60 0.13 -8.96 1.63
N LEU A 61 0.56 -7.77 1.25
CA LEU A 61 0.10 -7.09 0.04
C LEU A 61 1.26 -6.83 -0.93
N PRO A 62 1.03 -6.99 -2.24
CA PRO A 62 2.00 -6.58 -3.24
C PRO A 62 2.17 -5.06 -3.20
N ALA A 63 3.36 -4.59 -3.58
CA ALA A 63 3.70 -3.17 -3.46
C ALA A 63 2.75 -2.21 -4.21
N ASP A 64 2.13 -2.65 -5.31
CA ASP A 64 1.14 -1.85 -6.06
C ASP A 64 -0.15 -1.54 -5.25
N GLN A 65 -0.43 -2.35 -4.22
CA GLN A 65 -1.56 -2.12 -3.30
C GLN A 65 -1.16 -1.30 -2.06
N ILE A 66 0.05 -0.75 -2.01
CA ILE A 66 0.58 0.01 -0.88
C ILE A 66 1.01 1.40 -1.36
N SER A 67 0.54 2.44 -0.69
CA SER A 67 0.81 3.84 -1.03
C SER A 67 1.05 4.70 0.21
N LEU A 68 1.61 5.90 0.04
CA LEU A 68 1.75 6.88 1.15
C LEU A 68 0.50 7.74 1.34
N ALA A 69 -0.36 7.78 0.32
CA ALA A 69 -1.59 8.55 0.32
C ALA A 69 -2.66 7.78 -0.46
N GLU A 70 -3.91 8.06 -0.14
CA GLU A 70 -5.03 7.64 -0.98
C GLU A 70 -4.84 8.27 -2.37
N PRO A 71 -4.86 7.50 -3.46
CA PRO A 71 -4.77 8.08 -4.78
C PRO A 71 -5.93 9.05 -4.95
N ALA A 72 -5.64 10.28 -5.39
CA ALA A 72 -6.69 11.19 -5.78
C ALA A 72 -7.54 10.47 -6.84
N GLY A 73 -8.83 10.23 -6.53
CA GLY A 73 -9.79 9.77 -7.52
C GLY A 73 -9.71 10.66 -8.77
N PRO A 74 -10.21 10.18 -9.93
CA PRO A 74 -10.10 10.92 -11.18
C PRO A 74 -10.52 12.36 -10.90
N THR A 75 -9.55 13.26 -11.02
CA THR A 75 -9.80 14.68 -10.83
C THR A 75 -10.70 15.03 -11.99
N GLU A 76 -12.02 15.07 -11.78
CA GLU A 76 -12.91 15.80 -12.66
C GLU A 76 -12.44 17.26 -12.56
N GLN A 77 -11.45 17.62 -13.38
CA GLN A 77 -11.25 18.98 -13.79
C GLN A 77 -12.49 19.36 -14.60
N ALA A 78 -13.55 19.71 -13.88
CA ALA A 78 -14.74 20.31 -14.44
C ALA A 78 -14.42 21.77 -14.79
N SER A 79 -14.51 22.03 -16.10
CA SER A 79 -14.72 23.31 -16.81
C SER A 79 -13.61 24.35 -16.82
#